data_AF-A0A957ACK9-F1
#
_entry.id   AF-A0A957ACK9-F1
#
_cell.length_a   1.000
_cell.length_b   1.000
_cell.length_c   1.000
_cell.angle_alpha   90.00
_cell.angle_beta   90.00
_cell.angle_gamma   90.00
#
_symmetry.space_group_name_H-M   'P 1'
#
loop_
_entity.id
_entity.type
_entity.pdbx_description
1 polymer ?
#
loop_
_entity_poly.entity_id
_entity_poly.type
_entity_poly.pdbx_seq_one_letter_code
_entity_poly.pdbx_strand_id
1 'polypeptide(L)' 'MPDPIPSLLDSDPAIRWQVMRDLLGAPEGEWRAERARVETEGWGARLLALEDEDGQWAGGAFVPRGFD' A
#
# COMPACT_ATOMS: atom_id res chain seq x y z
N MET A 1 -2.68 24.90 12.66
CA MET A 1 -2.35 23.93 11.60
C MET A 1 -3.65 23.57 10.90
N PRO A 2 -3.68 23.49 9.55
CA PRO A 2 -4.89 23.05 8.84
C PRO A 2 -5.24 21.60 9.19
N ASP A 3 -6.50 21.23 8.97
CA ASP A 3 -6.97 19.84 9.06
C ASP A 3 -6.18 18.97 8.07
N PRO A 4 -5.52 17.88 8.50
CA PRO A 4 -4.76 17.02 7.61
C PRO A 4 -5.62 16.12 6.72
N ILE A 5 -6.89 15.87 7.07
CA ILE A 5 -7.71 14.84 6.39
C ILE A 5 -7.84 15.09 4.88
N PRO A 6 -8.13 16.30 4.37
CA PRO A 6 -8.25 16.53 2.93
C PRO A 6 -6.96 16.20 2.17
N SER A 7 -5.80 16.58 2.70
CA SER A 7 -4.51 16.27 2.06
C SER A 7 -4.22 14.77 2.04
N LEU A 8 -4.60 14.05 3.11
CA LEU A 8 -4.43 12.60 3.18
C LEU A 8 -5.40 11.86 2.23
N LEU A 9 -6.60 12.40 2.00
CA LEU A 9 -7.54 11.89 1.00
C LEU A 9 -7.13 12.20 -0.44
N ASP A 10 -6.29 13.21 -0.68
CA ASP A 10 -5.75 13.51 -2.02
C ASP A 10 -4.42 12.76 -2.29
N SER A 11 -3.93 12.02 -1.31
CA SER A 11 -2.66 11.30 -1.38
C SER A 11 -2.76 9.98 -2.16
N ASP A 12 -1.62 9.29 -2.28
CA ASP A 12 -1.48 7.97 -2.90
C ASP A 12 -2.52 6.95 -2.35
N PRO A 13 -3.04 6.03 -3.19
CA PRO A 13 -3.95 4.98 -2.74
C PRO A 13 -3.47 4.27 -1.48
N ALA A 14 -2.16 3.99 -1.35
CA ALA A 14 -1.57 3.29 -0.20
C ALA A 14 -1.79 4.01 1.14
N ILE A 15 -2.05 5.32 1.11
CA ILE A 15 -2.42 6.14 2.28
C ILE A 15 -3.95 6.33 2.33
N ARG A 16 -4.57 6.69 1.20
CA ARG A 16 -5.97 7.09 1.11
C ARG A 16 -6.94 6.02 1.65
N TRP A 17 -6.72 4.74 1.33
CA TRP A 17 -7.60 3.68 1.82
C TRP A 17 -7.53 3.51 3.36
N GLN A 18 -6.38 3.78 3.97
CA GLN A 18 -6.21 3.72 5.42
C GLN A 18 -6.91 4.89 6.11
N VAL A 19 -6.87 6.09 5.51
CA VAL A 19 -7.61 7.26 6.00
C VAL A 19 -9.11 6.97 6.00
N MET A 20 -9.63 6.39 4.91
CA MET A 20 -11.03 5.97 4.81
C MET A 20 -11.39 4.97 5.91
N ARG A 21 -10.59 3.93 6.11
CA ARG A 21 -10.87 2.87 7.10
C ARG A 21 -10.73 3.35 8.53
N ASP A 22 -9.60 3.97 8.86
CA ASP A 22 -9.13 4.15 10.24
C ASP A 22 -9.46 5.52 10.80
N LEU A 23 -9.58 6.55 9.96
CA LEU A 23 -9.88 7.92 10.42
C LEU A 23 -11.34 8.31 10.16
N LEU A 24 -11.92 7.84 9.05
CA LEU A 24 -13.28 8.19 8.66
C LEU A 24 -14.32 7.09 8.95
N GLY A 25 -13.88 5.86 9.25
CA GLY A 25 -14.77 4.74 9.51
C GLY A 25 -15.65 4.38 8.30
N ALA A 26 -15.13 4.55 7.09
CA ALA A 26 -15.86 4.28 5.86
C ALA A 26 -16.27 2.78 5.77
N PRO A 27 -17.39 2.47 5.08
CA PRO A 27 -17.83 1.10 4.88
C PRO A 27 -16.75 0.22 4.20
N GLU A 28 -16.77 -1.07 4.54
CA GLU A 28 -15.80 -2.05 4.02
C GLU A 28 -15.72 -2.10 2.50
N GLY A 29 -16.87 -2.03 1.81
CA GLY A 29 -16.88 -2.02 0.34
C GLY A 29 -16.12 -0.84 -0.26
N GLU A 30 -16.17 0.33 0.38
CA GLU A 30 -15.56 1.56 -0.14
C GLU A 30 -14.04 1.53 0.02
N TRP A 31 -13.53 1.29 1.23
CA TRP A 31 -12.08 1.27 1.43
C TRP A 31 -11.42 0.04 0.80
N ARG A 32 -12.13 -1.09 0.62
CA ARG A 32 -11.59 -2.24 -0.13
C ARG A 32 -11.42 -1.93 -1.61
N ALA A 33 -12.40 -1.27 -2.23
CA ALA A 33 -12.30 -0.84 -3.62
C ALA A 33 -11.11 0.13 -3.79
N GLU A 34 -10.93 1.05 -2.84
CA GLU A 34 -9.78 1.96 -2.86
C GLU A 34 -8.45 1.23 -2.64
N ARG A 35 -8.39 0.28 -1.70
CA ARG A 35 -7.20 -0.55 -1.45
C ARG A 35 -6.78 -1.36 -2.68
N ALA A 36 -7.72 -1.84 -3.49
CA ALA A 36 -7.40 -2.60 -4.70
C ALA A 36 -6.58 -1.78 -5.71
N ARG A 37 -6.69 -0.44 -5.69
CA ARG A 37 -5.92 0.44 -6.56
C ARG A 37 -4.43 0.51 -6.19
N VAL A 38 -4.04 0.10 -4.98
CA VAL A 38 -2.63 0.08 -4.55
C VAL A 38 -1.78 -0.78 -5.48
N GLU A 39 -2.33 -1.86 -6.02
CA GLU A 39 -1.59 -2.79 -6.89
C GLU A 39 -1.33 -2.21 -8.29
N THR A 40 -2.16 -1.27 -8.73
CA THR A 40 -2.18 -0.79 -10.12
C THR A 40 -1.87 0.70 -10.28
N GLU A 41 -1.90 1.46 -9.18
CA GLU A 41 -1.67 2.89 -9.18
C GLU A 41 -0.59 3.30 -8.16
N GLY A 42 0.12 4.38 -8.47
CA GLY A 42 0.97 5.08 -7.51
C GLY A 42 2.16 4.26 -6.99
N TRP A 43 2.44 4.38 -5.71
CA TRP A 43 3.64 3.79 -5.09
C TRP A 43 3.60 2.28 -5.01
N GLY A 44 2.43 1.69 -4.75
CA GLY A 44 2.29 0.23 -4.69
C GLY A 44 2.57 -0.42 -6.04
N ALA A 45 2.01 0.13 -7.12
CA ALA A 45 2.32 -0.32 -8.48
C ALA A 45 3.80 -0.13 -8.84
N ARG A 46 4.39 1.00 -8.45
CA ARG A 46 5.83 1.23 -8.67
C ARG A 46 6.70 0.24 -7.90
N LEU A 47 6.31 -0.10 -6.68
CA LEU A 47 6.99 -1.12 -5.90
C LEU A 47 6.90 -2.45 -6.64
N LEU A 48 5.69 -2.93 -6.93
CA LEU A 48 5.44 -4.20 -7.63
C LEU A 48 6.16 -4.30 -8.99
N ALA A 49 6.35 -3.20 -9.70
CA ALA A 49 7.12 -3.17 -10.95
C ALA A 49 8.63 -3.46 -10.77
N LEU A 50 9.13 -3.45 -9.54
CA LEU A 50 10.52 -3.82 -9.18
C LEU A 50 10.63 -5.28 -8.71
N GLU A 51 9.53 -6.01 -8.67
CA GLU A 51 9.53 -7.45 -8.38
C GLU A 51 10.24 -8.20 -9.52
N ASP A 52 11.05 -9.19 -9.17
CA ASP A 52 11.71 -10.06 -10.15
C ASP A 52 10.66 -10.96 -10.84
N GLU A 53 10.97 -11.49 -12.02
CA GLU A 53 10.02 -12.31 -12.82
C GLU A 53 9.50 -13.56 -12.09
N ASP A 54 10.23 -14.03 -11.08
CA ASP A 54 9.87 -15.16 -10.22
C ASP A 54 9.04 -14.76 -8.99
N GLY A 55 8.59 -13.51 -8.90
CA GLY A 55 7.83 -12.97 -7.78
C GLY A 55 8.69 -12.77 -6.52
N GLN A 56 10.01 -12.77 -6.66
CA GLN A 56 10.94 -12.53 -5.56
C GLN A 56 11.46 -11.10 -5.58
N TRP A 57 12.19 -10.76 -4.52
CA TRP A 57 12.82 -9.47 -4.35
C TRP A 57 14.29 -9.69 -4.08
N ALA A 58 15.17 -8.92 -4.73
CA ALA A 58 16.61 -8.94 -4.50
C ALA A 58 17.24 -10.35 -4.60
N GLY A 59 16.72 -11.20 -5.51
CA GLY A 59 17.24 -12.55 -5.73
C GLY A 59 16.83 -13.61 -4.69
N GLY A 60 15.82 -13.35 -3.85
CA GLY A 60 15.17 -14.35 -3.00
C GLY A 60 15.19 -14.04 -1.50
N ALA A 61 14.81 -15.04 -0.70
CA ALA A 61 14.69 -14.89 0.74
C ALA A 61 16.05 -14.61 1.42
N PHE A 62 16.11 -13.54 2.23
CA PHE A 62 17.22 -13.35 3.17
C PHE A 62 17.07 -14.32 4.33
N VAL A 63 17.98 -15.29 4.42
CA VAL A 63 18.09 -16.19 5.58
C VAL A 63 19.22 -15.69 6.49
N PRO A 64 18.92 -15.25 7.73
CA PRO A 64 19.96 -14.84 8.68
C PRO A 64 20.94 -15.99 8.96
N ARG A 65 22.23 -15.68 9.16
CA ARG A 65 23.20 -16.69 9.60
C ARG A 65 22.82 -17.28 10.96
N GLY A 66 22.89 -18.60 11.10
CA GLY A 66 22.65 -19.32 12.37
C GLY A 66 21.23 -19.87 12.55
N PHE A 67 20.44 -19.95 11.48
CA PHE A 67 19.16 -20.66 11.47
C PHE A 67 19.43 -22.12 11.04
N ASP A 68 19.83 -22.95 12.00
CA ASP A 68 20.01 -24.41 11.86
C ASP A 68 18.73 -25.14 12.30
#